data_AF-A0A1B7W3H1-F1
#
_entry.id   AF-A0A1B7W3H1-F1
#
_cell.length_a   1.000
_cell.length_b   1.000
_cell.length_c   1.000
_cell.angle_alpha   90.00
_cell.angle_beta   90.00
_cell.angle_gamma   90.00
#
_symmetry.space_group_name_H-M   'P 1'
#
loop_
_entity.id
_entity.type
_entity.pdbx_description
1 polymer ?
#
loop_
_entity_poly.entity_id
_entity_poly.type
_entity_poly.pdbx_seq_one_letter_code
_entity_poly.pdbx_strand_id
1 'polypeptide(L)'
;METKELKFILKLLGCPNYRTGLSSSIFDSFKGEKNKICRDLGELEYVDYSREIATVKILPPGQALLKLDSAQLPIDDKELKVLEKIGKSSGKIAPSEIKVSSLKSDERDAILKTLSERGLIAIEIKMKRVKAEVWLTERGIEVLRDEYNPEGKANIDFNLLGNYV
;
A
#
# COMPACT_ATOMS: atom_id res chain seq x y z
N MET A 1 -19.11 -7.10 -12.84
CA MET A 1 -18.13 -6.00 -12.83
C MET A 1 -18.65 -4.84 -13.69
N GLU A 2 -18.57 -3.61 -13.19
CA GLU A 2 -19.02 -2.41 -13.91
C GLU A 2 -18.12 -2.09 -15.12
N THR A 3 -18.65 -1.39 -16.12
CA THR A 3 -17.91 -1.12 -17.37
C THR A 3 -16.60 -0.34 -17.12
N LYS A 4 -16.58 0.57 -16.13
CA LYS A 4 -15.38 1.36 -15.79
C LYS A 4 -14.32 0.53 -15.05
N GLU A 5 -14.74 -0.35 -14.15
CA GLU A 5 -13.88 -1.27 -13.42
C GLU A 5 -13.18 -2.23 -14.37
N LEU A 6 -13.94 -2.86 -15.28
CA LEU A 6 -13.39 -3.74 -16.31
C LEU A 6 -12.38 -2.98 -17.18
N LYS A 7 -12.71 -1.77 -17.65
CA LYS A 7 -11.76 -0.94 -18.40
C LYS A 7 -10.49 -0.63 -17.60
N PHE A 8 -10.60 -0.39 -16.29
CA PHE A 8 -9.46 -0.10 -15.43
C PHE A 8 -8.50 -1.31 -15.35
N ILE A 9 -9.04 -2.50 -15.11
CA ILE A 9 -8.27 -3.76 -15.04
C ILE A 9 -7.65 -4.10 -16.41
N LEU A 10 -8.40 -3.93 -17.51
CA LEU A 10 -7.87 -4.15 -18.87
C LEU A 10 -6.71 -3.19 -19.21
N LYS A 11 -6.74 -1.94 -18.73
CA LYS A 11 -5.60 -1.01 -18.87
C LYS A 11 -4.36 -1.51 -18.11
N LEU A 12 -4.54 -2.09 -16.93
CA LEU A 12 -3.44 -2.73 -16.18
C LEU A 12 -2.90 -3.96 -16.89
N LEU A 13 -3.76 -4.81 -17.46
CA LEU A 13 -3.36 -5.99 -18.22
C LEU A 13 -2.39 -5.66 -19.38
N GLY A 14 -2.58 -4.49 -20.00
CA GLY A 14 -1.70 -3.99 -21.06
C GLY A 14 -0.37 -3.39 -20.58
N CYS A 15 -0.12 -3.31 -19.27
CA CYS A 15 1.13 -2.77 -18.71
C CYS A 15 2.19 -3.86 -18.54
N PRO A 16 3.49 -3.52 -18.64
CA PRO A 16 4.57 -4.42 -18.25
C PRO A 16 4.37 -4.92 -16.81
N ASN A 17 4.46 -6.23 -16.61
CA ASN A 17 4.22 -6.90 -15.31
C ASN A 17 2.86 -6.54 -14.67
N TYR A 18 1.87 -6.17 -15.49
CA TYR A 18 0.52 -5.77 -15.06
C TYR A 18 0.49 -4.65 -14.01
N ARG A 19 1.53 -3.80 -13.98
CA ARG A 19 1.82 -2.88 -12.88
C ARG A 19 2.19 -1.51 -13.41
N THR A 20 1.70 -0.47 -12.75
CA THR A 20 2.04 0.91 -13.10
C THR A 20 1.74 1.89 -11.96
N GLY A 21 2.12 3.15 -12.14
CA GLY A 21 1.72 4.22 -11.23
C GLY A 21 0.24 4.57 -11.35
N LEU A 22 -0.47 4.76 -10.25
CA LEU A 22 -1.88 5.22 -10.24
C LEU A 22 -2.04 6.65 -10.78
N SER A 23 -0.93 7.40 -10.92
CA SER A 23 -0.86 8.69 -11.59
C SER A 23 -0.46 8.60 -13.07
N SER A 24 -0.31 7.40 -13.62
CA SER A 24 0.00 7.20 -15.03
C SER A 24 -1.13 7.71 -15.92
N SER A 25 -0.78 8.25 -17.09
CA SER A 25 -1.73 8.82 -18.06
C SER A 25 -2.71 7.79 -18.62
N ILE A 26 -2.38 6.49 -18.52
CA ILE A 26 -3.31 5.42 -18.92
C ILE A 26 -4.63 5.48 -18.13
N PHE A 27 -4.61 6.10 -16.94
CA PHE A 27 -5.77 6.26 -16.07
C PHE A 27 -6.44 7.63 -16.16
N ASP A 28 -6.05 8.50 -17.10
CA ASP A 28 -6.62 9.85 -17.24
C ASP A 28 -8.13 9.82 -17.53
N SER A 29 -8.60 8.76 -18.19
CA SER A 29 -10.03 8.51 -18.43
C SER A 29 -10.86 8.21 -17.16
N PHE A 30 -10.22 7.97 -16.01
CA PHE A 30 -10.87 7.71 -14.71
C PHE A 30 -10.72 8.89 -13.73
N LYS A 31 -10.47 10.10 -14.25
CA LYS A 31 -10.24 11.30 -13.42
C LYS A 31 -11.39 11.51 -12.43
N GLY A 32 -11.04 11.72 -11.16
CA GLY A 32 -12.01 11.92 -10.06
C GLY A 32 -12.47 10.62 -9.36
N GLU A 33 -12.47 9.48 -10.05
CA GLU A 33 -12.97 8.21 -9.51
C GLU A 33 -11.89 7.13 -9.37
N LYS A 34 -10.70 7.33 -9.97
CA LYS A 34 -9.61 6.33 -9.99
C LYS A 34 -9.26 5.71 -8.63
N ASN A 35 -9.25 6.53 -7.57
CA ASN A 35 -8.90 6.05 -6.23
C ASN A 35 -10.02 5.21 -5.62
N LYS A 36 -11.27 5.51 -5.98
CA LYS A 36 -12.43 4.74 -5.56
C LYS A 36 -12.44 3.40 -6.30
N ILE A 37 -12.36 3.43 -7.64
CA ILE A 37 -12.28 2.23 -8.48
C ILE A 37 -11.15 1.30 -8.01
N CYS A 38 -9.96 1.84 -7.75
CA CYS A 38 -8.82 1.06 -7.26
C CYS A 38 -9.08 0.42 -5.89
N ARG A 39 -9.81 1.10 -4.98
CA ARG A 39 -10.17 0.55 -3.67
C ARG A 39 -11.24 -0.51 -3.79
N ASP A 40 -12.32 -0.23 -4.51
CA ASP A 40 -13.45 -1.14 -4.70
C ASP A 40 -12.97 -2.45 -5.36
N LEU A 41 -12.09 -2.33 -6.38
CA LEU A 41 -11.44 -3.49 -7.00
C LEU A 41 -10.44 -4.21 -6.08
N GLY A 42 -9.82 -3.48 -5.16
CA GLY A 42 -8.92 -4.06 -4.17
C GLY A 42 -9.66 -4.83 -3.08
N GLU A 43 -10.87 -4.40 -2.72
CA GLU A 43 -11.75 -5.15 -1.80
C GLU A 43 -12.24 -6.46 -2.43
N LEU A 44 -12.36 -6.51 -3.75
CA LEU A 44 -12.64 -7.73 -4.52
C LEU A 44 -11.38 -8.55 -4.83
N GLU A 45 -10.22 -8.10 -4.35
CA GLU A 45 -8.90 -8.72 -4.60
C GLU A 45 -8.51 -8.78 -6.09
N TYR A 46 -9.09 -7.98 -6.97
CA TYR A 46 -8.74 -8.00 -8.40
C TYR A 46 -7.50 -7.17 -8.73
N VAL A 47 -7.28 -6.12 -7.94
CA VAL A 47 -6.08 -5.29 -8.01
C VAL A 47 -5.50 -5.15 -6.63
N ASP A 48 -4.22 -4.86 -6.56
CA ASP A 48 -3.58 -4.45 -5.32
C ASP A 48 -2.74 -3.19 -5.57
N TYR A 49 -2.41 -2.48 -4.49
CA TYR A 49 -1.79 -1.17 -4.58
C TYR A 49 -0.80 -0.92 -3.44
N SER A 50 0.15 -0.02 -3.70
CA SER A 50 1.15 0.33 -2.70
C SER A 50 0.53 1.14 -1.56
N ARG A 51 0.92 0.78 -0.33
CA ARG A 51 0.41 1.36 0.92
C ARG A 51 1.52 2.07 1.69
N GLU A 52 1.15 3.02 2.53
CA GLU A 52 2.01 3.72 3.48
C GLU A 52 1.33 3.87 4.84
N ILE A 53 2.14 4.09 5.87
CA ILE A 53 1.66 4.47 7.19
C ILE A 53 1.17 5.93 7.08
N ALA A 54 -0.14 6.12 7.18
CA ALA A 54 -0.77 7.43 7.06
C ALA A 54 -0.75 8.19 8.38
N THR A 55 -1.11 7.50 9.47
CA THR A 55 -1.06 8.09 10.81
C THR A 55 -0.61 7.07 11.84
N VAL A 56 -0.05 7.57 12.93
CA VAL A 56 0.28 6.79 14.10
C VAL A 56 -0.25 7.45 15.37
N LYS A 57 -0.58 6.64 16.37
CA LYS A 57 -1.05 7.10 17.68
C LYS A 57 -0.48 6.20 18.77
N ILE A 58 -0.05 6.78 19.88
CA ILE A 58 0.38 5.99 21.05
C ILE A 58 -0.82 5.24 21.65
N LEU A 59 -0.60 3.99 22.07
CA LEU A 59 -1.57 3.19 22.81
C LEU A 59 -1.25 3.23 24.31
N PRO A 60 -2.21 2.86 25.18
CA PRO A 60 -1.97 2.83 26.63
C PRO A 60 -0.71 2.04 27.04
N PRO A 61 -0.38 0.88 26.44
CA PRO A 61 0.88 0.18 26.75
C PRO A 61 2.13 1.00 26.42
N GLY A 62 2.15 1.67 25.26
CA GLY A 62 3.25 2.56 24.88
C GLY A 62 3.40 3.73 25.85
N GLN A 63 2.28 4.32 26.28
CA GLN A 63 2.29 5.42 27.25
C GLN A 63 2.78 4.97 28.63
N ALA A 64 2.42 3.77 29.06
CA ALA A 64 2.89 3.19 30.31
C ALA A 64 4.40 2.91 30.25
N LEU A 65 4.88 2.39 29.13
CA LEU A 65 6.29 2.10 28.89
C LEU A 65 7.16 3.37 28.98
N LEU A 66 6.68 4.51 28.49
CA LEU A 66 7.36 5.81 28.62
C LEU A 66 7.45 6.35 30.06
N LYS A 67 6.77 5.73 31.03
CA LYS A 67 6.83 6.12 32.45
C LYS A 67 7.79 5.24 33.27
N LEU A 68 8.29 4.16 32.69
CA LEU A 68 9.25 3.26 33.32
C LEU A 68 10.68 3.78 33.13
N ASP A 69 11.60 3.32 33.98
CA ASP A 69 13.02 3.64 33.85
C ASP A 69 13.60 3.01 32.57
N SER A 70 14.19 3.85 31.72
CA SER A 70 14.69 3.51 30.38
C SER A 70 15.71 2.36 30.40
N ALA A 71 16.46 2.19 31.49
CA ALA A 71 17.50 1.17 31.62
C ALA A 71 16.97 -0.27 31.67
N GLN A 72 15.66 -0.46 31.88
CA GLN A 72 15.04 -1.79 32.03
C GLN A 72 14.16 -2.19 30.84
N LEU A 73 14.10 -1.36 29.79
CA LEU A 73 13.15 -1.52 28.72
C LEU A 73 13.75 -2.36 27.57
N PRO A 74 13.04 -3.40 27.06
CA PRO A 74 13.50 -4.20 25.92
C PRO A 74 13.21 -3.50 24.59
N ILE A 75 13.71 -2.28 24.43
CA ILE A 75 13.47 -1.39 23.28
C ILE A 75 14.76 -0.62 23.00
N ASP A 76 15.09 -0.49 21.71
CA ASP A 76 16.29 0.23 21.29
C ASP A 76 16.17 1.75 21.51
N ASP A 77 17.30 2.44 21.67
CA ASP A 77 17.35 3.90 21.86
C ASP A 77 16.63 4.67 20.74
N LYS A 78 16.71 4.21 19.49
CA LYS A 78 16.01 4.86 18.36
C LYS A 78 14.52 4.62 18.44
N GLU A 79 14.10 3.41 18.78
CA GLU A 79 12.70 3.04 18.97
C GLU A 79 12.08 3.87 20.12
N LEU A 80 12.81 4.03 21.24
CA LEU A 80 12.36 4.82 22.39
C LEU A 80 12.17 6.30 22.00
N LYS A 81 13.13 6.90 21.29
CA LYS A 81 13.02 8.29 20.79
C LYS A 81 11.82 8.47 19.86
N VAL A 82 11.53 7.50 19.00
CA VAL A 82 10.32 7.52 18.16
C VAL A 82 9.07 7.46 19.02
N LEU A 83 9.00 6.52 19.97
CA LEU A 83 7.85 6.34 20.85
C LEU A 83 7.59 7.60 21.70
N GLU A 84 8.63 8.22 22.25
CA GLU A 84 8.54 9.50 22.98
C GLU A 84 7.93 10.62 22.14
N LYS A 85 8.34 10.73 20.87
CA LYS A 85 7.81 11.76 19.96
C LYS A 85 6.34 11.53 19.68
N ILE A 86 5.91 10.29 19.52
CA ILE A 86 4.50 9.94 19.35
C ILE A 86 3.71 10.24 20.64
N GLY A 87 4.26 9.88 21.81
CA GLY A 87 3.63 10.09 23.11
C GLY A 87 3.48 11.55 23.52
N LYS A 88 4.25 12.47 22.92
CA LYS A 88 4.09 13.93 23.10
C LYS A 88 2.92 14.50 22.31
N SER A 89 2.37 13.77 21.34
CA SER A 89 1.19 14.20 20.60
C SER A 89 -0.08 13.79 21.32
N SER A 90 -1.06 14.70 21.37
CA SER A 90 -2.39 14.43 21.90
C SER A 90 -3.28 13.60 20.95
N GLY A 91 -2.84 13.39 19.70
CA GLY A 91 -3.65 12.77 18.66
C GLY A 91 -2.85 11.92 17.68
N LYS A 92 -3.51 11.60 16.56
CA LYS A 92 -2.89 10.93 15.42
C LYS A 92 -1.91 11.89 14.73
N ILE A 93 -0.70 11.43 14.44
CA ILE A 93 0.32 12.20 13.73
C ILE A 93 0.80 11.46 12.49
N ALA A 94 1.29 12.17 11.49
CA ALA A 94 1.90 11.56 10.31
C ALA A 94 3.34 11.11 10.62
N PRO A 95 3.86 10.03 10.01
CA PRO A 95 5.26 9.63 10.20
C PRO A 95 6.26 10.75 9.93
N SER A 96 5.98 11.61 8.94
CA SER A 96 6.81 12.78 8.58
C SER A 96 7.01 13.79 9.71
N GLU A 97 6.11 13.82 10.70
CA GLU A 97 6.17 14.72 11.86
C GLU A 97 7.09 14.17 12.96
N ILE A 98 7.41 12.88 12.91
CA ILE A 98 8.35 12.20 13.82
C ILE A 98 9.77 12.49 13.33
N LYS A 99 10.32 13.61 13.82
CA LYS A 99 11.69 14.04 13.53
C LYS A 99 12.63 13.52 14.63
N VAL A 100 13.40 12.49 14.28
CA VAL A 100 14.52 11.96 15.07
C VAL A 100 15.79 12.15 14.24
N SER A 101 16.82 12.76 14.83
CA SER A 101 18.09 13.02 14.15
C SER A 101 18.65 11.72 13.58
N SER A 102 19.18 11.78 12.35
CA SER A 102 19.84 10.65 11.68
C SER A 102 18.92 9.48 11.27
N LEU A 103 17.61 9.56 11.52
CA LEU A 103 16.66 8.50 11.19
C LEU A 103 16.10 8.69 9.77
N LYS A 104 16.37 7.74 8.88
CA LYS A 104 15.82 7.77 7.50
C LYS A 104 14.36 7.36 7.48
N SER A 105 13.64 7.69 6.39
CA SER A 105 12.22 7.36 6.28
C SER A 105 11.95 5.86 6.36
N ASP A 106 12.75 5.05 5.68
CA ASP A 106 12.55 3.59 5.66
C ASP A 106 12.83 2.96 7.03
N GLU A 107 13.86 3.44 7.72
CA GLU A 107 14.19 3.00 9.09
C GLU A 107 13.09 3.40 10.08
N ARG A 108 12.55 4.61 9.95
CA ARG A 108 11.41 5.07 10.76
C ARG A 108 10.19 4.18 10.52
N ASP A 109 9.86 3.89 9.26
CA ASP A 109 8.69 3.06 8.95
C ASP A 109 8.85 1.62 9.47
N ALA A 110 10.08 1.08 9.45
CA ALA A 110 10.38 -0.20 10.09
C ALA A 110 10.15 -0.16 11.61
N ILE A 111 10.66 0.88 12.30
CA ILE A 111 10.43 1.07 13.74
C ILE A 111 8.94 1.18 14.05
N LEU A 112 8.17 1.95 13.27
CA LEU A 112 6.73 2.11 13.49
C LEU A 112 5.99 0.78 13.35
N LYS A 113 6.39 -0.09 12.41
CA LYS A 113 5.85 -1.45 12.30
C LYS A 113 6.17 -2.27 13.54
N THR A 114 7.43 -2.33 13.96
CA THR A 114 7.86 -3.07 15.16
C THR A 114 7.11 -2.61 16.41
N LEU A 115 6.96 -1.29 16.62
CA LEU A 115 6.23 -0.75 17.76
C LEU A 115 4.73 -1.07 17.70
N SER A 116 4.16 -1.14 16.49
CA SER A 116 2.76 -1.53 16.28
C SER A 116 2.54 -3.02 16.55
N GLU A 117 3.45 -3.88 16.10
CA GLU A 117 3.43 -5.33 16.34
C GLU A 117 3.54 -5.65 17.83
N ARG A 118 4.30 -4.84 18.58
CA ARG A 118 4.38 -4.92 20.05
C ARG A 118 3.16 -4.31 20.77
N GLY A 119 2.18 -3.78 20.05
CA GLY A 119 0.98 -3.16 20.63
C GLY A 119 1.23 -1.85 21.38
N LEU A 120 2.37 -1.19 21.16
CA LEU A 120 2.72 0.07 21.82
C LEU A 120 2.09 1.27 21.12
N ILE A 121 1.86 1.15 19.81
CA ILE A 121 1.22 2.18 18.99
C ILE A 121 0.17 1.54 18.07
N ALA A 122 -0.78 2.35 17.62
CA ALA A 122 -1.68 2.02 16.52
C ALA A 122 -1.21 2.75 15.27
N ILE A 123 -1.13 2.03 14.14
CA ILE A 123 -0.85 2.59 12.83
C ILE A 123 -2.11 2.51 11.95
N GLU A 124 -2.33 3.54 11.15
CA GLU A 124 -3.35 3.56 10.11
C GLU A 124 -2.66 3.47 8.76
N ILE A 125 -2.87 2.37 8.05
CA ILE A 125 -2.29 2.14 6.72
C ILE A 125 -3.28 2.63 5.66
N LYS A 126 -2.79 3.39 4.67
CA LYS A 126 -3.59 3.82 3.52
C LYS A 126 -2.83 3.60 2.22
N MET A 127 -3.53 3.65 1.10
CA MET A 127 -2.91 3.76 -0.22
C MET A 127 -1.94 4.95 -0.23
N LYS A 128 -0.76 4.75 -0.83
CA LYS A 128 0.25 5.80 -0.99
C LYS A 128 -0.35 7.02 -1.65
N ARG A 129 0.00 8.22 -1.17
CA ARG A 129 -0.40 9.48 -1.82
C ARG A 129 0.51 9.85 -2.97
N VAL A 130 1.80 9.58 -2.83
CA VAL A 130 2.85 9.96 -3.80
C VAL A 130 3.41 8.71 -4.43
N LYS A 131 3.52 8.71 -5.78
CA LYS A 131 4.03 7.57 -6.56
C LYS A 131 3.37 6.24 -6.17
N ALA A 132 2.06 6.28 -5.94
CA ALA A 132 1.28 5.08 -5.68
C ALA A 132 1.38 4.15 -6.89
N GLU A 133 1.62 2.87 -6.64
CA GLU A 133 1.63 1.83 -7.65
C GLU A 133 0.37 1.01 -7.49
N VAL A 134 -0.13 0.48 -8.60
CA VAL A 134 -1.26 -0.42 -8.68
C VAL A 134 -0.93 -1.55 -9.64
N TRP A 135 -1.37 -2.77 -9.34
CA TRP A 135 -1.12 -3.95 -10.16
C TRP A 135 -2.29 -4.92 -10.13
N LEU A 136 -2.38 -5.79 -11.14
CA LEU A 136 -3.28 -6.95 -11.10
C LEU A 136 -2.77 -7.97 -10.08
N THR A 137 -3.68 -8.52 -9.31
CA THR A 137 -3.43 -9.71 -8.50
C THR A 137 -3.58 -10.95 -9.37
N GLU A 138 -3.17 -12.10 -8.85
CA GLU A 138 -3.46 -13.40 -9.47
C GLU A 138 -4.96 -13.60 -9.67
N ARG A 139 -5.77 -13.26 -8.66
CA ARG A 139 -7.22 -13.36 -8.73
C ARG A 139 -7.83 -12.48 -9.82
N GLY A 140 -7.34 -11.25 -9.99
CA GLY A 140 -7.78 -10.36 -11.07
C GLY A 140 -7.45 -10.91 -12.46
N ILE A 141 -6.31 -11.58 -12.60
CA ILE A 141 -5.92 -12.25 -13.85
C ILE A 141 -6.83 -13.45 -14.12
N GLU A 142 -7.12 -14.27 -13.12
CA GLU A 142 -8.05 -15.41 -13.24
C GLU A 142 -9.43 -14.95 -13.71
N VAL A 143 -10.00 -13.92 -13.08
CA VAL A 143 -11.33 -13.41 -13.45
C VAL A 143 -11.34 -12.91 -14.90
N LEU A 144 -10.28 -12.22 -15.34
CA LEU A 144 -10.17 -11.80 -16.74
C LEU A 144 -10.02 -12.98 -17.71
N ARG A 145 -9.33 -14.04 -17.32
CA ARG A 145 -9.15 -15.23 -18.17
C ARG A 145 -10.44 -16.04 -18.27
N ASP A 146 -11.15 -16.20 -17.16
CA ASP A 146 -12.22 -17.18 -17.01
C ASP A 146 -13.60 -16.57 -17.28
N GLU A 147 -13.80 -15.28 -16.99
CA GLU A 147 -15.11 -14.63 -17.06
C GLU A 147 -15.21 -13.57 -18.16
N TYR A 148 -14.09 -13.00 -18.62
CA TYR A 148 -14.11 -11.98 -19.66
C TYR A 148 -13.91 -12.59 -21.04
N ASN A 149 -14.97 -12.54 -21.86
CA ASN A 149 -14.90 -12.93 -23.27
C ASN A 149 -14.61 -11.68 -24.15
N PRO A 150 -13.40 -11.55 -24.73
CA PRO A 150 -13.07 -10.39 -25.54
C PRO A 150 -13.84 -10.39 -26.86
N GLU A 151 -14.30 -9.21 -27.28
CA GLU A 151 -14.89 -9.01 -28.61
C GLU A 151 -13.82 -8.52 -29.60
N GLY A 152 -13.80 -9.07 -30.82
CA GLY A 152 -12.87 -8.67 -31.89
C GLY A 152 -12.18 -9.84 -32.59
N LYS A 153 -11.13 -9.55 -33.37
CA LYS A 153 -10.26 -10.55 -34.01
C LYS A 153 -8.90 -10.55 -33.32
N ALA A 154 -8.50 -11.69 -32.77
CA ALA A 154 -7.14 -11.88 -32.27
C ALA A 154 -6.19 -12.15 -33.44
N ASN A 155 -5.05 -11.45 -33.48
CA ASN A 155 -3.92 -11.81 -34.35
C ASN A 155 -2.96 -12.68 -33.55
N ILE A 156 -3.07 -14.00 -33.69
CA ILE A 156 -2.17 -14.96 -33.04
C ILE A 156 -1.14 -15.42 -34.08
N ASP A 157 0.14 -15.16 -33.83
CA ASP A 157 1.25 -15.68 -34.64
C ASP A 157 1.63 -17.09 -34.16
N PHE A 158 1.83 -18.02 -35.09
CA PHE A 158 2.30 -19.38 -34.82
C PHE A 158 3.66 -19.43 -34.13
N ASN A 159 4.51 -18.40 -34.28
CA ASN A 159 5.77 -18.30 -33.53
C ASN A 159 5.54 -18.29 -32.00
N LEU A 160 4.37 -17.84 -31.53
CA LEU A 160 4.04 -17.85 -30.10
C LEU A 160 3.83 -19.28 -29.57
N LEU A 161 3.34 -20.20 -30.41
CA LEU A 161 3.17 -21.61 -30.04
C LEU A 161 4.52 -22.33 -29.93
N GLY A 162 5.55 -21.87 -30.66
CA GLY A 162 6.90 -22.42 -30.57
C GLY A 162 7.57 -22.22 -29.20
N ASN A 163 7.13 -21.24 -28.40
CA ASN A 163 7.62 -21.04 -27.03
C ASN A 163 7.04 -22.03 -26.01
N TYR A 164 6.02 -22.80 -26.40
CA TYR A 164 5.36 -23.77 -25.55
C TYR A 164 5.93 -25.20 -25.72
N VAL A 165 6.75 -25.43 -26.74
CA VAL A 165 7.30 -26.75 -27.12
C VAL A 165 8.77 -26.88 -26.71
#